data_AF-A0A3D0XRH7-F1
#
_entry.id   AF-A0A3D0XRH7-F1
#
_cell.length_a   1.000
_cell.length_b   1.000
_cell.length_c   1.000
_cell.angle_alpha   90.00
_cell.angle_beta   90.00
_cell.angle_gamma   90.00
#
_symmetry.space_group_name_H-M   'P 1'
#
loop_
_entity.id
_entity.type
_entity.pdbx_description
1 polymer ?
#
loop_
_entity_poly.entity_id
_entity_poly.type
_entity_poly.pdbx_seq_one_letter_code
_entity_poly.pdbx_strand_id
1 'polypeptide(L)'
;YAGEVVKTFGSFVIRGNLAVGLVIFFIIVLVQFLVITKGSERVAEVSARFTLDAMPGKQMAIDADLSSGLINEEQARDRRQKIQREANFFGSMDGASKFVKGDATISIVITIINLVGGIIVGMMNGGDIQSVLSTYSQATVGDGLMSQIPALLISVATGMIVTRTSSQSNLNDEVVKQFTRQPRVLKIAGTALLFLIFIGFPPVQVILLSVLLISGGYMIDKKMKAQAAQPELAVEGPPVTQEVTSDVEYYKNLDNVYNLLNVDPIGIE
;
A
#
# COMPACT_ATOMS: atom_id res chain seq x y z
N TYR A 1 -5.96 21.16 18.84
CA TYR A 1 -6.41 20.17 17.84
C TYR A 1 -5.59 18.88 17.83
N ALA A 2 -4.26 18.89 17.65
CA ALA A 2 -3.47 17.64 17.65
C ALA A 2 -3.63 16.81 18.95
N GLY A 3 -3.60 17.46 20.11
CA GLY A 3 -3.82 16.78 21.41
C GLY A 3 -5.24 16.24 21.61
N GLU A 4 -6.24 16.75 20.87
CA GLU A 4 -7.62 16.30 20.97
C GLU A 4 -7.81 14.93 20.29
N VAL A 5 -7.18 14.73 19.13
CA VAL A 5 -7.17 13.44 18.44
C VAL A 5 -6.40 12.39 19.25
N VAL A 6 -5.23 12.76 19.78
CA VAL A 6 -4.44 11.90 20.69
C VAL A 6 -5.28 11.49 21.90
N LYS A 7 -6.00 12.44 22.51
CA LYS A 7 -6.89 12.17 23.65
C LYS A 7 -8.05 11.25 23.26
N THR A 8 -8.68 11.44 22.10
CA THR A 8 -9.75 10.56 21.60
C THR A 8 -9.24 9.14 21.37
N PHE A 9 -8.09 8.95 20.72
CA PHE A 9 -7.51 7.62 20.54
C PHE A 9 -7.14 6.95 21.87
N GLY A 10 -6.48 7.69 22.76
CA GLY A 10 -6.11 7.17 24.07
C GLY A 10 -7.34 6.79 24.90
N SER A 11 -8.39 7.62 24.93
CA SER A 11 -9.61 7.34 25.69
C SER A 11 -10.38 6.15 25.14
N PHE A 12 -10.48 6.02 23.81
CA PHE A 12 -11.15 4.89 23.16
C PHE A 12 -10.50 3.55 23.51
N VAL A 13 -9.16 3.52 23.51
CA VAL A 13 -8.38 2.30 23.73
C VAL A 13 -8.33 1.91 25.21
N ILE A 14 -8.22 2.89 26.11
CA ILE A 14 -8.04 2.66 27.55
C ILE A 14 -9.38 2.48 28.28
N ARG A 15 -10.47 3.08 27.77
CA ARG A 15 -11.81 3.08 28.40
C ARG A 15 -11.80 3.42 29.90
N GLY A 16 -10.86 4.28 30.32
CA GLY A 16 -10.70 4.69 31.72
C GLY A 16 -9.96 3.69 32.64
N ASN A 17 -9.51 2.54 32.13
CA ASN A 17 -8.76 1.57 32.93
C ASN A 17 -7.24 1.73 32.71
N LEU A 18 -6.55 2.31 33.70
CA LEU A 18 -5.09 2.52 33.67
C LEU A 18 -4.30 1.24 33.37
N ALA A 19 -4.71 0.09 33.93
CA ALA A 19 -4.01 -1.17 33.72
C ALA A 19 -4.09 -1.63 32.26
N VAL A 20 -5.24 -1.46 31.61
CA VAL A 20 -5.41 -1.75 30.18
C VAL A 20 -4.51 -0.83 29.34
N GLY A 21 -4.44 0.45 29.69
CA GLY A 21 -3.55 1.39 29.01
C GLY A 21 -2.08 1.02 29.10
N LEU A 22 -1.61 0.62 30.28
CA LEU A 22 -0.23 0.16 30.46
C LEU A 22 0.06 -1.15 29.71
N VAL A 23 -0.86 -2.12 29.72
CA VAL A 23 -0.70 -3.36 28.95
C VAL A 23 -0.57 -3.06 27.45
N ILE A 24 -1.44 -2.20 26.91
CA ILE A 24 -1.40 -1.82 25.50
C ILE A 24 -0.14 -1.04 25.17
N PHE A 25 0.30 -0.14 26.05
CA PHE A 25 1.57 0.54 25.93
C PHE A 25 2.74 -0.46 25.80
N PHE A 26 2.84 -1.45 26.69
CA PHE A 26 3.89 -2.46 26.62
C PHE A 26 3.80 -3.30 25.34
N ILE A 27 2.60 -3.63 24.87
CA ILE A 27 2.40 -4.31 23.59
C ILE A 27 2.92 -3.44 22.44
N ILE A 28 2.60 -2.15 22.40
CA ILE A 28 3.08 -1.22 21.36
C ILE A 28 4.60 -1.15 21.37
N VAL A 29 5.21 -0.97 22.55
CA VAL A 29 6.68 -0.94 22.68
C VAL A 29 7.31 -2.26 22.23
N LEU A 30 6.73 -3.40 22.62
CA LEU A 30 7.22 -4.72 22.20
C LEU A 30 7.10 -4.94 20.71
N VAL A 31 5.97 -4.55 20.08
CA VAL A 31 5.80 -4.65 18.63
C VAL A 31 6.79 -3.73 17.91
N GLN A 32 6.94 -2.49 18.37
CA GLN A 32 7.89 -1.54 17.80
C GLN A 32 9.33 -2.08 17.87
N PHE A 33 9.71 -2.70 18.99
CA PHE A 33 11.06 -3.22 19.19
C PHE A 33 11.30 -4.59 18.54
N LEU A 34 10.45 -5.58 18.77
CA LEU A 34 10.66 -6.96 18.31
C LEU A 34 10.21 -7.17 16.87
N VAL A 35 9.11 -6.54 16.44
CA VAL A 35 8.60 -6.76 15.08
C VAL A 35 9.24 -5.79 14.12
N ILE A 36 9.24 -4.49 14.42
CA ILE A 36 9.70 -3.47 13.46
C ILE A 36 11.23 -3.39 13.42
N THR A 37 11.90 -3.21 14.56
CA THR A 37 13.38 -3.08 14.59
C THR A 37 14.08 -4.37 14.14
N LYS A 38 13.66 -5.54 14.66
CA LYS A 38 14.29 -6.84 14.32
C LYS A 38 13.73 -7.50 13.06
N GLY A 39 12.48 -7.22 12.69
CA GLY A 39 11.89 -7.74 11.45
C GLY A 39 12.43 -7.04 10.21
N SER A 40 12.56 -5.70 10.26
CA SER A 40 13.13 -4.94 9.15
C SER A 40 14.58 -5.34 8.86
N GLU A 41 15.37 -5.62 9.92
CA GLU A 41 16.76 -6.06 9.80
C GLU A 41 16.87 -7.41 9.07
N ARG A 42 16.11 -8.43 9.50
CA ARG A 42 16.18 -9.77 8.88
C ARG A 42 15.67 -9.82 7.45
N VAL A 43 14.56 -9.13 7.16
CA VAL A 43 13.96 -9.15 5.82
C VAL A 43 14.84 -8.39 4.83
N ALA A 44 15.36 -7.22 5.22
CA ALA A 44 16.18 -6.42 4.33
C ALA A 44 17.56 -7.01 4.11
N GLU A 45 18.24 -7.45 5.16
CA GLU A 45 19.60 -8.00 5.06
C GLU A 45 19.61 -9.27 4.21
N VAL A 46 18.69 -10.20 4.47
CA VAL A 46 18.71 -11.52 3.84
C VAL A 46 18.21 -11.44 2.40
N SER A 47 17.08 -10.77 2.15
CA SER A 47 16.51 -10.70 0.80
C SER A 47 17.31 -9.79 -0.12
N ALA A 48 17.81 -8.65 0.37
CA ALA A 48 18.63 -7.77 -0.47
C ALA A 48 19.99 -8.41 -0.76
N ARG A 49 20.66 -8.96 0.25
CA ARG A 49 21.99 -9.55 0.05
C ARG A 49 21.95 -10.77 -0.86
N PHE A 50 21.04 -11.71 -0.65
CA PHE A 50 20.96 -12.88 -1.53
C PHE A 50 20.59 -12.52 -2.97
N THR A 51 19.77 -11.48 -3.17
CA THR A 51 19.44 -11.03 -4.52
C THR A 51 20.61 -10.30 -5.18
N LEU A 52 21.36 -9.50 -4.42
CA LEU A 52 22.54 -8.79 -4.90
C LEU A 52 23.70 -9.75 -5.21
N ASP A 53 23.93 -10.76 -4.36
CA ASP A 53 24.96 -11.79 -4.55
C ASP A 53 24.66 -12.68 -5.78
N ALA A 54 23.38 -12.82 -6.17
CA ALA A 54 22.96 -13.57 -7.35
C ALA A 54 23.13 -12.77 -8.67
N MET A 55 23.39 -11.46 -8.62
CA MET A 55 23.45 -10.62 -9.83
C MET A 55 24.56 -10.98 -10.81
N PRO A 56 25.80 -11.26 -10.39
CA PRO A 56 26.86 -11.69 -11.31
C PRO A 56 26.44 -12.94 -12.09
N GLY A 57 25.79 -13.91 -11.43
CA GLY A 57 25.28 -15.12 -12.09
C GLY A 57 24.20 -14.81 -13.12
N LYS A 58 23.26 -13.91 -12.80
CA LYS A 58 22.24 -13.45 -13.77
C LYS A 58 22.85 -12.69 -14.95
N GLN A 59 23.91 -11.90 -14.74
CA GLN A 59 24.62 -11.19 -15.82
C GLN A 59 25.40 -12.18 -16.70
N MET A 60 26.12 -13.12 -16.10
CA MET A 60 26.82 -14.18 -16.82
C MET A 60 25.87 -15.04 -17.66
N ALA A 61 24.67 -15.33 -17.16
CA ALA A 61 23.65 -16.05 -17.92
C ALA A 61 23.20 -15.27 -19.17
N ILE A 62 23.07 -13.94 -19.09
CA ILE A 62 22.76 -13.10 -20.26
C ILE A 62 23.92 -13.14 -21.27
N ASP A 63 25.16 -13.09 -20.79
CA ASP A 63 26.34 -13.12 -21.66
C ASP A 63 26.48 -14.48 -22.37
N ALA A 64 26.13 -15.57 -21.67
CA ALA A 64 26.06 -16.91 -22.24
C ALA A 64 24.92 -17.05 -23.28
N ASP A 65 23.73 -16.52 -22.99
CA ASP A 65 22.60 -16.50 -23.93
C ASP A 65 22.92 -15.67 -25.19
N LEU A 66 23.60 -14.53 -25.03
CA LEU A 66 23.99 -13.65 -26.14
C LEU A 66 25.08 -14.29 -27.01
N SER A 67 26.10 -14.89 -26.39
CA SER A 67 27.20 -15.56 -27.10
C SER A 67 26.77 -16.86 -27.79
N SER A 68 25.76 -17.54 -27.27
CA SER A 68 25.13 -18.72 -27.91
C SER A 68 24.10 -18.36 -28.99
N GLY A 69 23.76 -17.07 -29.15
CA GLY A 69 22.78 -16.60 -30.12
C GLY A 69 21.32 -16.86 -29.75
N LEU A 70 21.03 -17.26 -28.51
CA LEU A 70 19.66 -17.45 -28.01
C LEU A 70 18.89 -16.13 -27.88
N ILE A 71 19.61 -15.02 -27.69
CA ILE A 71 19.05 -13.66 -27.61
C ILE A 71 19.86 -12.70 -28.48
N ASN A 72 19.23 -11.58 -28.88
CA ASN A 72 19.90 -10.50 -29.60
C ASN A 72 20.41 -9.39 -28.65
N GLU A 73 21.19 -8.43 -29.17
CA GLU A 73 21.79 -7.34 -28.38
C GLU A 73 20.74 -6.47 -27.69
N GLU A 74 19.61 -6.22 -28.36
CA GLU A 74 18.51 -5.40 -27.81
C GLU A 74 17.84 -6.09 -26.62
N GLN A 75 17.56 -7.39 -26.73
CA GLN A 75 17.04 -8.22 -25.64
C GLN A 75 18.03 -8.34 -24.49
N ALA A 76 19.32 -8.48 -24.78
CA ALA A 76 20.37 -8.53 -23.76
C ALA A 76 20.43 -7.22 -22.97
N ARG A 77 20.35 -6.07 -23.66
CA ARG A 77 20.29 -4.73 -23.05
C ARG A 77 19.06 -4.57 -22.16
N ASP A 78 17.88 -4.99 -22.62
CA ASP A 78 16.64 -4.94 -21.83
C ASP A 78 16.71 -5.81 -20.58
N ARG A 79 17.24 -7.03 -20.69
CA ARG A 79 17.45 -7.94 -19.55
C ARG A 79 18.46 -7.37 -18.56
N ARG A 80 19.59 -6.82 -19.01
CA ARG A 80 20.57 -6.13 -18.15
C ARG A 80 19.94 -4.94 -17.43
N GLN A 81 19.12 -4.15 -18.12
CA GLN A 81 18.41 -3.03 -17.50
C GLN A 81 17.41 -3.53 -16.44
N LYS A 82 16.72 -4.65 -16.66
CA LYS A 82 15.86 -5.28 -15.63
C LYS A 82 16.66 -5.69 -14.39
N ILE A 83 17.82 -6.33 -14.57
CA ILE A 83 18.70 -6.70 -13.44
C ILE A 83 19.19 -5.46 -12.71
N GLN A 84 19.63 -4.41 -13.42
CA GLN A 84 20.06 -3.16 -12.79
C GLN A 84 18.95 -2.51 -11.96
N ARG A 85 17.70 -2.59 -12.42
CA ARG A 85 16.54 -2.09 -11.68
C ARG A 85 16.28 -2.90 -10.42
N GLU A 86 16.40 -4.23 -10.50
CA GLU A 86 16.34 -5.13 -9.35
C GLU A 86 17.45 -4.79 -8.34
N ALA A 87 18.68 -4.58 -8.81
CA ALA A 87 19.82 -4.14 -8.00
C ALA A 87 19.53 -2.87 -7.21
N ASN A 88 19.07 -1.82 -7.93
CA ASN A 88 18.82 -0.51 -7.36
C ASN A 88 17.69 -0.57 -6.33
N PHE A 89 16.66 -1.38 -6.59
CA PHE A 89 15.57 -1.61 -5.66
C PHE A 89 16.06 -2.25 -4.36
N PHE A 90 16.77 -3.39 -4.44
CA PHE A 90 17.26 -4.08 -3.25
C PHE A 90 18.36 -3.32 -2.50
N GLY A 91 19.24 -2.61 -3.20
CA GLY A 91 20.24 -1.73 -2.58
C GLY A 91 19.60 -0.56 -1.83
N SER A 92 18.54 0.03 -2.39
CA SER A 92 17.78 1.09 -1.73
C SER A 92 16.88 0.55 -0.59
N MET A 93 16.41 -0.70 -0.69
CA MET A 93 15.61 -1.38 0.34
C MET A 93 16.43 -1.62 1.63
N ASP A 94 17.72 -1.97 1.52
CA ASP A 94 18.63 -2.03 2.67
C ASP A 94 18.76 -0.66 3.36
N GLY A 95 18.92 0.41 2.58
CA GLY A 95 18.95 1.78 3.08
C GLY A 95 17.66 2.19 3.79
N ALA A 96 16.50 2.01 3.14
CA ALA A 96 15.19 2.31 3.70
C ALA A 96 14.91 1.55 5.00
N SER A 97 15.33 0.28 5.09
CA SER A 97 15.14 -0.55 6.27
C SER A 97 15.97 -0.09 7.47
N LYS A 98 17.18 0.46 7.22
CA LYS A 98 17.98 1.13 8.26
C LYS A 98 17.31 2.41 8.77
N PHE A 99 16.67 3.19 7.89
CA PHE A 99 15.88 4.36 8.30
C PHE A 99 14.67 3.97 9.16
N VAL A 100 13.91 2.94 8.76
CA VAL A 100 12.77 2.43 9.54
C VAL A 100 13.20 1.93 10.92
N LYS A 101 14.37 1.25 11.01
CA LYS A 101 14.96 0.83 12.29
C LYS A 101 15.31 2.02 13.19
N GLY A 102 15.89 3.07 12.61
CA GLY A 102 16.23 4.32 13.31
C GLY A 102 14.98 5.03 13.84
N ASP A 103 13.97 5.18 12.99
CA ASP A 103 12.67 5.76 13.31
C ASP A 103 11.98 5.00 14.47
N ALA A 104 11.95 3.67 14.39
CA ALA A 104 11.39 2.83 15.46
C ALA A 104 12.10 3.00 16.80
N THR A 105 13.44 3.10 16.77
CA THR A 105 14.24 3.29 17.99
C THR A 105 13.98 4.66 18.62
N ILE A 106 13.96 5.73 17.81
CA ILE A 106 13.67 7.09 18.26
C ILE A 106 12.25 7.18 18.83
N SER A 107 11.27 6.56 18.15
CA SER A 107 9.88 6.53 18.62
C SER A 107 9.77 5.89 20.00
N ILE A 108 10.46 4.78 20.26
CA ILE A 108 10.48 4.13 21.59
C ILE A 108 11.05 5.08 22.65
N VAL A 109 12.19 5.72 22.36
CA VAL A 109 12.85 6.65 23.29
C VAL A 109 11.95 7.84 23.62
N ILE A 110 11.37 8.48 22.60
CA ILE A 110 10.43 9.60 22.78
C ILE A 110 9.23 9.16 23.62
N THR A 111 8.68 7.98 23.36
CA THR A 111 7.51 7.46 24.07
C THR A 111 7.83 7.26 25.57
N ILE A 112 9.00 6.70 25.90
CA ILE A 112 9.45 6.52 27.29
C ILE A 112 9.67 7.87 27.97
N ILE A 113 10.33 8.81 27.29
CA ILE A 113 10.58 10.16 27.82
C ILE A 113 9.24 10.87 28.10
N ASN A 114 8.28 10.81 27.18
CA ASN A 114 6.97 11.44 27.34
C ASN A 114 6.18 10.84 28.51
N LEU A 115 6.24 9.52 28.71
CA LEU A 115 5.57 8.87 29.83
C LEU A 115 6.22 9.20 31.17
N VAL A 116 7.52 8.92 31.30
CA VAL A 116 8.25 9.06 32.57
C VAL A 116 8.44 10.54 32.91
N GLY A 117 8.89 11.35 31.96
CA GLY A 117 9.05 12.80 32.14
C GLY A 117 7.72 13.49 32.42
N GLY A 118 6.66 13.07 31.72
CA GLY A 118 5.31 13.54 31.97
C GLY A 118 4.82 13.24 33.39
N ILE A 119 5.01 12.01 33.87
CA ILE A 119 4.66 11.64 35.24
C ILE A 119 5.46 12.44 36.26
N ILE A 120 6.79 12.58 36.09
CA ILE A 120 7.65 13.33 37.01
C ILE A 120 7.20 14.80 37.09
N VAL A 121 7.02 15.46 35.95
CA VAL A 121 6.59 16.87 35.90
C VAL A 121 5.17 17.03 36.45
N GLY A 122 4.26 16.10 36.14
CA GLY A 122 2.88 16.11 36.66
C GLY A 122 2.82 15.97 38.17
N MET A 123 3.68 15.12 38.75
CA MET A 123 3.83 14.96 40.19
C MET A 123 4.45 16.20 40.86
N MET A 124 5.48 16.79 40.24
CA MET A 124 6.12 18.02 40.73
C MET A 124 5.16 19.21 40.74
N ASN A 125 4.20 19.24 39.81
CA ASN A 125 3.17 20.28 39.75
C ASN A 125 2.00 20.06 40.74
N GLY A 126 2.12 19.11 41.67
CA GLY A 126 1.13 18.85 42.73
C GLY A 126 -0.07 18.01 42.28
N GLY A 127 0.02 17.31 41.15
CA GLY A 127 -1.03 16.39 40.71
C GLY A 127 -1.10 15.13 41.58
N ASP A 128 -2.31 14.60 41.76
CA ASP A 128 -2.51 13.29 42.38
C ASP A 128 -1.90 12.17 41.53
N ILE A 129 -1.25 11.19 42.16
CA ILE A 129 -0.52 10.09 41.52
C ILE A 129 -1.41 9.37 40.51
N GLN A 130 -2.64 9.05 40.89
CA GLN A 130 -3.54 8.27 40.06
C GLN A 130 -4.02 9.08 38.84
N SER A 131 -4.34 10.36 39.05
CA SER A 131 -4.72 11.28 37.97
C SER A 131 -3.58 11.52 36.97
N VAL A 132 -2.37 11.74 37.49
CA VAL A 132 -1.16 11.99 36.68
C VAL A 132 -0.82 10.74 35.86
N LEU A 133 -0.79 9.55 36.47
CA LEU A 133 -0.54 8.29 35.76
C LEU A 133 -1.58 8.06 34.66
N SER A 134 -2.87 8.28 34.95
CA SER A 134 -3.95 8.09 33.97
C SER A 134 -3.79 9.04 32.78
N THR A 135 -3.53 10.32 33.05
CA THR A 135 -3.42 11.36 32.01
C THR A 135 -2.23 11.09 31.09
N TYR A 136 -1.05 10.84 31.66
CA TYR A 136 0.15 10.63 30.85
C TYR A 136 0.18 9.25 30.20
N SER A 137 -0.34 8.19 30.82
CA SER A 137 -0.50 6.90 30.14
C SER A 137 -1.44 7.01 28.94
N GLN A 138 -2.55 7.74 29.08
CA GLN A 138 -3.49 7.97 27.98
C GLN A 138 -2.87 8.80 26.86
N ALA A 139 -2.15 9.86 27.20
CA ALA A 139 -1.45 10.69 26.22
C ALA A 139 -0.38 9.88 25.48
N THR A 140 0.42 9.08 26.19
CA THR A 140 1.48 8.25 25.60
C THR A 140 0.94 7.16 24.68
N VAL A 141 -0.13 6.45 25.08
CA VAL A 141 -0.75 5.43 24.21
C VAL A 141 -1.36 6.08 22.97
N GLY A 142 -2.07 7.20 23.15
CA GLY A 142 -2.65 7.93 22.02
C GLY A 142 -1.59 8.45 21.05
N ASP A 143 -0.48 8.98 21.56
CA ASP A 143 0.65 9.47 20.78
C ASP A 143 1.36 8.33 20.04
N GLY A 144 1.64 7.21 20.73
CA GLY A 144 2.26 6.03 20.14
C GLY A 144 1.44 5.36 19.04
N LEU A 145 0.11 5.50 19.06
CA LEU A 145 -0.78 5.04 17.97
C LEU A 145 -0.86 6.08 16.85
N MET A 146 -0.86 7.37 17.18
CA MET A 146 -0.91 8.46 16.20
C MET A 146 0.36 8.58 15.36
N SER A 147 1.52 8.48 15.99
CA SER A 147 2.82 8.61 15.34
C SER A 147 3.06 7.55 14.26
N GLN A 148 2.36 6.42 14.34
CA GLN A 148 2.43 5.35 13.34
C GLN A 148 1.83 5.74 12.00
N ILE A 149 0.81 6.62 11.97
CA ILE A 149 0.16 7.02 10.71
C ILE A 149 1.15 7.80 9.82
N PRO A 150 1.80 8.88 10.28
CA PRO A 150 2.84 9.55 9.50
C PRO A 150 4.02 8.65 9.15
N ALA A 151 4.48 7.82 10.09
CA ALA A 151 5.60 6.91 9.85
C ALA A 151 5.30 5.92 8.69
N LEU A 152 4.08 5.37 8.67
CA LEU A 152 3.62 4.51 7.59
C LEU A 152 3.53 5.26 6.25
N LEU A 153 3.00 6.49 6.25
CA LEU A 153 2.92 7.31 5.04
C LEU A 153 4.31 7.65 4.48
N ILE A 154 5.25 8.03 5.35
CA ILE A 154 6.64 8.33 4.96
C ILE A 154 7.32 7.06 4.43
N SER A 155 7.11 5.91 5.07
CA SER A 155 7.67 4.62 4.63
C SER A 155 7.14 4.22 3.25
N VAL A 156 5.84 4.32 3.02
CA VAL A 156 5.21 4.04 1.72
C VAL A 156 5.71 5.02 0.65
N ALA A 157 5.78 6.32 0.96
CA ALA A 157 6.29 7.33 0.04
C ALA A 157 7.77 7.09 -0.31
N THR A 158 8.59 6.76 0.69
CA THR A 158 10.01 6.45 0.50
C THR A 158 10.18 5.19 -0.35
N GLY A 159 9.41 4.13 -0.06
CA GLY A 159 9.40 2.90 -0.87
C GLY A 159 9.00 3.16 -2.32
N MET A 160 8.03 4.05 -2.54
CA MET A 160 7.59 4.44 -3.89
C MET A 160 8.66 5.28 -4.63
N ILE A 161 9.34 6.20 -3.94
CA ILE A 161 10.44 7.00 -4.53
C ILE A 161 11.64 6.10 -4.85
N VAL A 162 11.96 5.16 -3.97
CA VAL A 162 13.06 4.20 -4.13
C VAL A 162 12.84 3.27 -5.32
N THR A 163 11.63 2.72 -5.45
CA THR A 163 11.25 1.83 -6.57
C THR A 163 11.24 2.56 -7.92
N ARG A 164 11.04 3.89 -7.92
CA ARG A 164 10.98 4.71 -9.15
C ARG A 164 12.27 4.72 -9.97
N THR A 165 13.44 4.44 -9.40
CA THR A 165 14.71 4.34 -10.16
C THR A 165 14.65 3.36 -11.35
N SER A 166 13.57 2.59 -11.44
CA SER A 166 13.23 1.64 -12.49
C SER A 166 12.25 2.10 -13.58
N SER A 167 11.51 3.20 -13.39
CA SER A 167 10.41 3.65 -14.27
C SER A 167 10.80 4.87 -15.12
N GLN A 168 10.32 4.94 -16.38
CA GLN A 168 10.55 6.08 -17.28
C GLN A 168 9.51 7.21 -17.13
N SER A 169 8.44 7.02 -16.35
CA SER A 169 7.33 7.98 -16.26
C SER A 169 7.45 8.92 -15.03
N ASN A 170 6.66 10.00 -15.04
CA ASN A 170 6.58 10.93 -13.91
C ASN A 170 5.85 10.28 -12.74
N LEU A 171 6.46 10.32 -11.55
CA LEU A 171 5.89 9.76 -10.32
C LEU A 171 4.50 10.31 -10.02
N ASN A 172 4.26 11.61 -10.26
CA ASN A 172 2.97 12.25 -10.03
C ASN A 172 1.86 11.60 -10.87
N ASP A 173 2.14 11.29 -12.13
CA ASP A 173 1.16 10.70 -13.06
C ASP A 173 0.84 9.27 -12.65
N GLU A 174 1.83 8.49 -12.21
CA GLU A 174 1.65 7.13 -11.71
C GLU A 174 0.85 7.07 -10.41
N VAL A 175 1.14 7.96 -9.44
CA VAL A 175 0.39 8.06 -8.18
C VAL A 175 -1.07 8.36 -8.47
N VAL A 176 -1.34 9.40 -9.27
CA VAL A 176 -2.71 9.76 -9.65
C VAL A 176 -3.40 8.58 -10.34
N LYS A 177 -2.72 7.92 -11.29
CA LYS A 177 -3.26 6.77 -12.01
C LYS A 177 -3.58 5.58 -11.11
N GLN A 178 -2.76 5.29 -10.09
CA GLN A 178 -2.99 4.22 -9.11
C GLN A 178 -4.24 4.50 -8.25
N PHE A 179 -4.34 5.70 -7.68
CA PHE A 179 -5.52 6.10 -6.90
C PHE A 179 -6.79 6.11 -7.76
N THR A 180 -6.71 6.56 -9.02
CA THR A 180 -7.88 6.59 -9.91
C THR A 180 -8.26 5.24 -10.52
N ARG A 181 -7.38 4.22 -10.51
CA ARG A 181 -7.69 2.88 -11.04
C ARG A 181 -8.63 2.07 -10.14
N GLN A 182 -8.73 2.42 -8.86
CA GLN A 182 -9.52 1.67 -7.89
C GLN A 182 -10.58 2.55 -7.18
N PRO A 183 -11.59 3.07 -7.91
CA PRO A 183 -12.63 3.92 -7.32
C PRO A 183 -13.45 3.22 -6.23
N ARG A 184 -13.52 1.88 -6.24
CA ARG A 184 -14.16 1.10 -5.17
C ARG A 184 -13.45 1.27 -3.83
N VAL A 185 -12.11 1.29 -3.82
CA VAL A 185 -11.33 1.44 -2.58
C VAL A 185 -11.54 2.80 -1.95
N LEU A 186 -11.58 3.88 -2.76
CA LEU A 186 -11.90 5.23 -2.29
C LEU A 186 -13.27 5.33 -1.61
N LYS A 187 -14.30 4.70 -2.20
CA LYS A 187 -15.64 4.66 -1.61
C LYS A 187 -15.67 3.87 -0.30
N ILE A 188 -15.05 2.69 -0.27
CA ILE A 188 -14.97 1.87 0.95
C ILE A 188 -14.22 2.61 2.06
N ALA A 189 -13.11 3.26 1.75
CA ALA A 189 -12.33 4.06 2.70
C ALA A 189 -13.13 5.25 3.24
N GLY A 190 -13.83 5.97 2.37
CA GLY A 190 -14.70 7.08 2.78
C GLY A 190 -15.87 6.64 3.68
N THR A 191 -16.49 5.49 3.39
CA THR A 191 -17.52 4.90 4.26
C THR A 191 -16.93 4.39 5.58
N ALA A 192 -15.76 3.76 5.55
CA ALA A 192 -15.06 3.31 6.75
C ALA A 192 -14.74 4.46 7.70
N LEU A 193 -14.33 5.61 7.15
CA LEU A 193 -14.07 6.83 7.92
C LEU A 193 -15.30 7.31 8.70
N LEU A 194 -16.52 7.18 8.16
CA LEU A 194 -17.73 7.58 8.87
C LEU A 194 -17.93 6.79 10.18
N PHE A 195 -17.45 5.54 10.25
CA PHE A 195 -17.53 4.75 11.48
C PHE A 195 -16.63 5.30 12.60
N LEU A 196 -15.61 6.11 12.28
CA LEU A 196 -14.78 6.76 13.30
C LEU A 196 -15.55 7.79 14.13
N ILE A 197 -16.68 8.30 13.63
CA ILE A 197 -17.53 9.22 14.38
C ILE A 197 -18.09 8.53 15.64
N PHE A 198 -18.47 7.26 15.53
CA PHE A 198 -18.95 6.47 16.69
C PHE A 198 -17.86 6.22 17.73
N ILE A 199 -16.60 6.37 17.34
CA ILE A 199 -15.43 6.22 18.21
C ILE A 199 -15.09 7.54 18.94
N GLY A 200 -15.73 8.65 18.58
CA GLY A 200 -15.55 9.96 19.22
C GLY A 200 -14.59 10.91 18.50
N PHE A 201 -14.32 10.66 17.21
CA PHE A 201 -13.52 11.58 16.39
C PHE A 201 -14.28 12.86 16.02
N PRO A 202 -13.57 13.97 15.71
CA PRO A 202 -14.22 15.22 15.35
C PRO A 202 -15.11 15.06 14.10
N PRO A 203 -16.45 15.18 14.25
CA PRO A 203 -17.39 14.77 13.21
C PRO A 203 -17.27 15.62 11.94
N VAL A 204 -17.02 16.93 12.09
CA VAL A 204 -16.88 17.85 10.95
C VAL A 204 -15.73 17.43 10.01
N GLN A 205 -14.58 17.07 10.59
CA GLN A 205 -13.39 16.68 9.82
C GLN A 205 -13.59 15.34 9.13
N VAL A 206 -14.15 14.37 9.85
CA VAL A 206 -14.44 13.03 9.32
C VAL A 206 -15.47 13.09 8.21
N ILE A 207 -16.58 13.80 8.41
CA ILE A 207 -17.64 13.95 7.40
C ILE A 207 -17.09 14.60 6.13
N LEU A 208 -16.29 15.67 6.26
CA LEU A 208 -15.70 16.36 5.11
C LEU A 208 -14.79 15.42 4.30
N LEU A 209 -13.89 14.70 4.97
CA LEU A 209 -12.99 13.72 4.33
C LEU A 209 -13.75 12.55 3.70
N SER A 210 -14.74 12.00 4.40
CA SER A 210 -15.59 10.91 3.89
C SER A 210 -16.36 11.33 2.65
N VAL A 211 -16.98 12.51 2.65
CA VAL A 211 -17.71 13.04 1.50
C VAL A 211 -16.76 13.26 0.33
N LEU A 212 -15.57 13.81 0.56
CA LEU A 212 -14.57 14.02 -0.49
C LEU A 212 -14.14 12.69 -1.14
N LEU A 213 -13.84 11.67 -0.34
CA LEU A 213 -13.41 10.36 -0.85
C LEU A 213 -14.53 9.59 -1.57
N ILE A 214 -15.75 9.61 -1.02
CA ILE A 214 -16.91 8.96 -1.64
C ILE A 214 -17.27 9.67 -2.95
N SER A 215 -17.41 10.99 -2.93
CA SER A 215 -17.74 11.78 -4.14
C SER A 215 -16.66 11.66 -5.21
N GLY A 216 -15.38 11.75 -4.84
CA GLY A 216 -14.25 11.53 -5.73
C GLY A 216 -14.28 10.13 -6.35
N GLY A 217 -14.51 9.09 -5.55
CA GLY A 217 -14.66 7.72 -6.02
C GLY A 217 -15.84 7.52 -6.98
N TYR A 218 -16.99 8.18 -6.73
CA TYR A 218 -18.13 8.17 -7.65
C TYR A 218 -17.84 8.91 -8.96
N MET A 219 -17.16 10.05 -8.92
CA MET A 219 -16.78 10.81 -10.13
C MET A 219 -15.82 10.02 -11.01
N ILE A 220 -14.83 9.34 -10.40
CA ILE A 220 -13.88 8.49 -11.12
C ILE A 220 -14.59 7.28 -11.74
N ASP A 221 -15.46 6.60 -10.99
CA ASP A 221 -16.26 5.46 -11.50
C ASP A 221 -17.15 5.87 -12.68
N LYS A 222 -17.77 7.06 -12.61
CA LYS A 222 -18.57 7.61 -13.71
C LYS A 222 -17.73 7.91 -14.94
N LYS A 223 -16.53 8.50 -14.78
CA LYS A 223 -15.61 8.78 -15.90
C LYS A 223 -15.11 7.49 -16.56
N MET A 224 -14.74 6.48 -15.77
CA MET A 224 -14.29 5.19 -16.28
C MET A 224 -15.41 4.47 -17.06
N LYS A 225 -16.63 4.46 -16.53
CA LYS A 225 -17.79 3.89 -17.22
C LYS A 225 -18.16 4.64 -18.49
N ALA A 226 -18.06 5.98 -18.49
CA ALA A 226 -18.31 6.80 -19.69
C ALA A 226 -17.28 6.57 -20.80
N GLN A 227 -16.00 6.36 -20.45
CA GLN A 227 -14.96 6.00 -21.41
C GLN A 227 -15.12 4.58 -21.93
N ALA A 228 -15.58 3.64 -21.10
CA ALA A 228 -15.88 2.27 -21.52
C ALA A 228 -17.18 2.17 -22.35
N ALA A 229 -18.08 3.15 -22.24
CA ALA A 229 -19.36 3.20 -22.94
C ALA A 229 -19.34 4.11 -24.18
N GLN A 230 -18.20 4.68 -24.57
CA GLN A 230 -18.04 5.24 -25.91
C GLN A 230 -17.89 4.08 -26.89
N PRO A 231 -18.85 3.88 -27.82
CA PRO A 231 -18.65 2.98 -28.94
C PRO A 231 -17.53 3.55 -29.81
N GLU A 232 -16.66 2.70 -30.33
CA GLU A 232 -15.87 3.00 -31.52
C GLU A 232 -16.82 3.41 -32.65
N LEU A 233 -17.06 4.71 -32.80
CA LEU A 233 -17.68 5.29 -33.98
C LEU A 233 -16.55 5.80 -34.86
N ALA A 234 -16.12 4.93 -35.79
CA ALA A 234 -15.87 5.22 -37.21
C ALA A 234 -14.75 4.35 -37.80
N VAL A 235 -15.11 3.14 -38.24
CA VAL A 235 -14.77 2.69 -39.61
C VAL A 235 -16.00 1.96 -40.18
N GLU A 236 -17.11 2.67 -40.33
CA GLU A 236 -18.07 2.33 -41.39
C GLU A 236 -17.51 2.90 -42.70
N GLY A 237 -16.62 2.13 -43.32
CA GLY A 237 -16.45 2.18 -44.78
C GLY A 237 -17.52 1.29 -45.42
N PRO A 238 -17.99 1.58 -46.65
CA PRO A 238 -19.04 0.79 -47.30
C PRO A 238 -18.59 -0.67 -47.41
N PRO A 239 -19.53 -1.63 -47.39
CA PRO A 239 -19.20 -3.04 -47.23
C PRO A 239 -18.36 -3.51 -48.41
N VAL A 240 -17.07 -3.74 -48.18
CA VAL A 240 -16.23 -4.50 -49.10
C VAL A 240 -16.55 -5.96 -48.83
N THR A 241 -17.32 -6.54 -49.73
CA THR A 241 -17.49 -7.99 -49.89
C THR A 241 -16.10 -8.61 -50.00
N GLN A 242 -15.56 -9.15 -48.91
CA GLN A 242 -14.37 -9.98 -48.95
C GLN A 242 -14.83 -11.43 -48.95
N GLU A 243 -14.60 -12.06 -50.11
CA GLU A 243 -14.78 -13.48 -50.35
C GLU A 243 -14.03 -14.30 -49.30
N VAL A 244 -14.72 -15.30 -48.77
CA VAL A 244 -14.19 -16.30 -47.86
C VAL A 244 -13.19 -17.16 -48.62
N THR A 245 -11.91 -16.97 -48.37
CA THR A 245 -10.87 -17.94 -48.74
C THR A 245 -10.03 -18.30 -47.52
N SER A 246 -10.58 -19.14 -46.64
CA SER A 246 -9.85 -20.28 -46.06
C SER A 246 -10.74 -21.02 -45.06
N ASP A 247 -11.02 -22.29 -45.35
CA ASP A 247 -11.85 -23.17 -44.52
C ASP A 247 -11.28 -23.42 -43.12
N VAL A 248 -10.05 -22.98 -42.85
CA VAL A 248 -9.30 -23.24 -41.62
C VAL A 248 -9.69 -22.28 -40.48
N GLU A 249 -10.10 -21.06 -40.80
CA GLU A 249 -10.43 -20.04 -39.80
C GLU A 249 -11.83 -20.24 -39.19
N TYR A 250 -12.72 -20.93 -39.92
CA TYR A 250 -14.08 -21.27 -39.49
C TYR A 250 -14.10 -22.23 -38.28
N TYR A 251 -13.20 -23.22 -38.25
CA TYR A 251 -13.12 -24.22 -37.17
C TYR A 251 -12.32 -23.76 -35.95
N LYS A 252 -11.56 -22.66 -36.07
CA LYS A 252 -10.71 -22.14 -34.99
C LYS A 252 -11.48 -21.20 -34.04
N ASN A 253 -12.63 -20.72 -34.47
CA ASN A 253 -13.48 -19.82 -33.70
C ASN A 253 -14.35 -20.62 -32.71
N LEU A 254 -14.14 -20.41 -31.42
CA LEU A 254 -14.83 -21.12 -30.33
C LEU A 254 -16.35 -20.93 -30.41
N ASP A 255 -16.82 -19.78 -30.90
CA ASP A 255 -18.23 -19.42 -31.00
C ASP A 255 -18.97 -20.26 -32.07
N ASN A 256 -18.27 -20.74 -33.11
CA ASN A 256 -18.86 -21.59 -34.15
C ASN A 256 -19.08 -23.04 -33.69
N VAL A 257 -18.29 -23.50 -32.71
CA VAL A 257 -18.38 -24.87 -32.16
C VAL A 257 -19.67 -25.05 -31.37
N TYR A 258 -20.14 -23.99 -30.70
CA TYR A 258 -21.40 -24.02 -29.94
C TYR A 258 -22.64 -24.21 -30.82
N ASN A 259 -22.59 -23.75 -32.08
CA ASN A 259 -23.70 -23.92 -33.03
C ASN A 259 -23.77 -25.33 -33.64
N LEU A 260 -22.73 -26.15 -33.51
CA LEU A 260 -22.68 -27.52 -34.04
C LEU A 260 -23.10 -28.58 -33.00
N LEU A 261 -23.20 -28.20 -31.73
CA LEU A 261 -23.75 -29.02 -30.66
C LEU A 261 -25.28 -28.88 -30.62
N ASN A 262 -25.98 -29.40 -31.62
CA ASN A 262 -27.41 -29.66 -31.51
C ASN A 262 -27.61 -30.80 -30.50
N VAL A 263 -27.89 -30.45 -29.25
CA VAL A 263 -28.34 -31.42 -28.25
C VAL A 263 -29.84 -31.57 -28.43
N ASP A 264 -30.28 -32.69 -29.00
CA ASP A 264 -31.71 -33.02 -29.08
C ASP A 264 -32.29 -33.08 -27.65
N PRO A 265 -33.35 -32.30 -27.34
CA PRO A 265 -34.02 -32.42 -26.07
C PRO A 265 -34.76 -33.76 -26.02
N ILE A 266 -34.32 -34.64 -25.13
CA ILE A 266 -34.99 -35.92 -24.85
C ILE A 266 -36.43 -35.61 -24.41
N GLY A 267 -37.40 -36.05 -25.21
CA GLY A 267 -38.81 -35.97 -24.87
C GLY A 267 -39.09 -36.77 -23.60
N ILE A 268 -39.65 -36.08 -22.60
CA ILE A 268 -40.19 -36.72 -21.41
C ILE A 268 -41.66 -37.06 -21.74
N GLU A 269 -41.95 -38.34 -21.93
CA GLU A 269 -43.27 -38.92 -21.61
C GLU A 269 -43.20 -39.57 -20.22
#